data_AF-A0A0S2TC74-F1
#
_entry.id   AF-A0A0S2TC74-F1
#
_cell.length_a   1.000
_cell.length_b   1.000
_cell.length_c   1.000
_cell.angle_alpha   90.00
_cell.angle_beta   90.00
_cell.angle_gamma   90.00
#
_symmetry.space_group_name_H-M   'P 1'
#
loop_
_entity.id
_entity.type
_entity.pdbx_description
1 polymer ?
#
loop_
_entity_poly.entity_id
_entity_poly.type
_entity_poly.pdbx_seq_one_letter_code
_entity_poly.pdbx_strand_id
1 'polypeptide(L)'
;MDNLVYIAAVLSLVLVVCVVLLAKRQSRLQRGLAENRERIDHLMDELKALYAGAAGQGSHIARIEEQIGQLSDRQEQIDEQDPTSQSYSEAIELIQSGASVDELVRHGLRREEAELLMRLHGEQSLD
;
A
#
# COMPACT_ATOMS: atom_id res chain seq x y z
N MET A 1 14.81 -86.53 10.95
CA MET A 1 13.82 -85.95 10.03
C MET A 1 13.06 -84.81 10.71
N ASP A 2 12.63 -85.00 11.97
CA ASP A 2 11.81 -84.02 12.70
C ASP A 2 12.48 -82.67 12.92
N ASN A 3 13.78 -82.63 13.27
CA ASN A 3 14.52 -81.37 13.49
C ASN A 3 14.59 -80.48 12.23
N LEU A 4 14.65 -81.06 11.03
CA LEU A 4 14.65 -80.31 9.77
C LEU A 4 13.30 -79.63 9.52
N VAL A 5 12.20 -80.32 9.84
CA VAL A 5 10.84 -79.79 9.71
C VAL A 5 10.62 -78.63 10.68
N TYR A 6 11.08 -78.75 11.92
CA TYR A 6 11.00 -77.65 12.89
C TYR A 6 11.79 -76.41 12.44
N ILE A 7 13.02 -76.59 11.93
CA ILE A 7 13.83 -75.47 11.44
C ILE A 7 13.15 -74.78 10.25
N ALA A 8 12.62 -75.55 9.29
CA ALA A 8 11.89 -74.99 8.14
C ALA A 8 10.62 -74.22 8.58
N ALA A 9 9.87 -74.74 9.55
CA ALA A 9 8.69 -74.08 10.09
C ALA A 9 9.04 -72.75 10.75
N VAL A 10 10.08 -72.70 11.59
CA VAL A 10 10.54 -71.47 12.25
C VAL A 10 11.05 -70.45 11.22
N LEU A 11 11.82 -70.87 10.22
CA LEU A 11 12.27 -69.99 9.13
C LEU A 11 11.11 -69.38 8.36
N SER A 12 10.09 -70.18 8.04
CA SER A 12 8.89 -69.69 7.34
C SER A 12 8.12 -68.67 8.19
N LEU A 13 8.00 -68.91 9.50
CA LEU A 13 7.36 -67.98 10.43
C LEU A 13 8.11 -66.65 10.51
N VAL A 14 9.44 -66.70 10.66
CA VAL A 14 10.29 -65.50 10.70
C VAL A 14 10.18 -64.70 9.40
N LEU A 15 10.16 -65.39 8.25
CA LEU A 15 10.02 -64.74 6.95
C LEU A 15 8.65 -64.04 6.82
N VAL A 16 7.57 -64.70 7.22
CA VAL A 16 6.22 -64.08 7.23
C VAL A 16 6.18 -62.86 8.14
N VAL A 17 6.73 -62.95 9.36
CA VAL A 17 6.77 -61.82 10.30
C VAL A 17 7.59 -60.66 9.70
N CYS A 18 8.73 -60.95 9.08
CA CYS A 18 9.57 -59.95 8.42
C CYS A 18 8.83 -59.22 7.29
N VAL A 19 8.16 -59.97 6.40
CA VAL A 19 7.35 -59.41 5.32
C VAL A 19 6.23 -58.52 5.85
N VAL A 20 5.52 -58.95 6.90
CA VAL A 20 4.43 -58.16 7.52
C VAL A 20 4.97 -56.85 8.12
N LEU A 21 6.12 -56.88 8.79
CA LEU A 21 6.74 -55.68 9.36
C LEU A 21 7.19 -54.70 8.26
N LEU A 22 7.80 -55.20 7.19
CA LEU A 22 8.20 -54.38 6.04
C LEU A 22 6.98 -53.75 5.35
N ALA A 23 5.92 -54.52 5.12
CA ALA A 23 4.67 -54.02 4.53
C ALA A 23 4.03 -52.93 5.41
N LYS A 24 3.99 -53.13 6.73
CA LYS A 24 3.50 -52.11 7.68
C LYS A 24 4.36 -50.84 7.65
N ARG A 25 5.68 -50.98 7.61
CA ARG A 25 6.60 -49.83 7.54
C ARG A 25 6.43 -49.05 6.25
N GLN A 26 6.30 -49.75 5.13
CA GLN A 26 6.08 -49.15 3.82
C GLN A 26 4.74 -48.42 3.75
N SER A 27 3.67 -49.01 4.28
CA SER A 27 2.37 -48.34 4.36
C SER A 27 2.41 -47.07 5.22
N ARG A 28 3.13 -47.07 6.35
CA ARG A 28 3.31 -45.87 7.18
C ARG A 28 4.06 -44.77 6.44
N LEU A 29 5.13 -45.12 5.73
CA LEU A 29 5.90 -44.16 4.93
C LEU A 29 5.05 -43.57 3.80
N GLN A 30 4.27 -44.40 3.09
CA GLN A 30 3.37 -43.93 2.05
C GLN A 30 2.31 -42.98 2.57
N ARG A 31 1.73 -43.26 3.76
CA ARG A 31 0.79 -42.34 4.41
C ARG A 31 1.44 -41.00 4.76
N GLY A 32 2.62 -41.03 5.37
CA GLY A 32 3.35 -39.79 5.68
C GLY A 32 3.72 -38.98 4.44
N LEU A 33 4.08 -39.64 3.34
CA LEU A 33 4.32 -38.97 2.06
C LEU A 33 3.04 -38.36 1.48
N ALA A 34 1.90 -39.05 1.57
CA ALA A 34 0.61 -38.53 1.11
C ALA A 34 0.19 -37.30 1.92
N GLU A 35 0.28 -37.37 3.26
CA GLU A 35 -0.03 -36.24 4.14
C GLU A 35 0.88 -35.03 3.88
N ASN A 36 2.19 -35.26 3.69
CA ASN A 36 3.11 -34.17 3.37
C ASN A 36 2.81 -33.55 2.01
N ARG A 37 2.40 -34.36 1.02
CA ARG A 37 2.03 -33.86 -0.30
C ARG A 37 0.78 -32.99 -0.23
N GLU A 38 -0.24 -33.44 0.49
CA GLU A 38 -1.46 -32.67 0.74
C GLU A 38 -1.15 -31.33 1.43
N ARG A 39 -0.26 -31.32 2.43
CA ARG A 39 0.20 -30.08 3.07
C ARG A 39 0.92 -29.14 2.11
N ILE A 40 1.78 -29.68 1.24
CA ILE A 40 2.49 -28.87 0.24
C ILE A 40 1.49 -28.26 -0.74
N ASP A 41 0.52 -29.04 -1.21
CA ASP A 41 -0.50 -28.56 -2.15
C ASP A 41 -1.35 -27.45 -1.50
N HIS A 42 -1.76 -27.61 -0.25
CA HIS A 42 -2.45 -26.57 0.51
C HIS A 42 -1.62 -25.28 0.67
N LEU A 43 -0.35 -25.40 1.05
CA LEU A 43 0.55 -24.25 1.20
C LEU A 43 0.78 -23.53 -0.13
N MET A 44 0.87 -24.27 -1.25
CA MET A 44 0.98 -23.68 -2.58
C MET A 44 -0.27 -22.88 -2.94
N ASP A 45 -1.45 -23.35 -2.57
CA ASP A 45 -2.70 -22.64 -2.84
C ASP A 45 -2.87 -21.39 -1.96
N GLU A 46 -2.48 -21.46 -0.67
CA GLU A 46 -2.40 -20.28 0.19
C GLU A 46 -1.42 -19.24 -0.35
N LEU A 47 -0.25 -19.68 -0.83
CA LEU A 47 0.75 -18.78 -1.42
C LEU A 47 0.23 -18.11 -2.69
N LYS A 48 -0.50 -18.83 -3.56
CA LYS A 48 -1.13 -18.24 -4.75
C LYS A 48 -2.18 -17.19 -4.35
N ALA A 49 -2.99 -17.47 -3.34
CA ALA A 49 -3.98 -16.52 -2.83
C ALA A 49 -3.31 -15.26 -2.26
N LEU A 50 -2.24 -15.42 -1.48
CA LEU A 50 -1.42 -14.31 -0.97
C LEU A 50 -0.81 -13.50 -2.11
N TYR A 51 -0.25 -14.15 -3.13
CA TYR A 51 0.34 -13.47 -4.28
C TYR A 51 -0.72 -12.68 -5.07
N ALA A 52 -1.89 -13.26 -5.31
CA ALA A 52 -3.00 -12.57 -5.96
C ALA A 52 -3.48 -11.37 -5.13
N GLY A 53 -3.58 -11.52 -3.81
CA GLY A 53 -3.92 -10.43 -2.89
C GLY A 53 -2.88 -9.31 -2.89
N ALA A 54 -1.60 -9.65 -2.83
CA ALA A 54 -0.49 -8.69 -2.86
C ALA A 54 -0.41 -7.95 -4.20
N ALA A 55 -0.60 -8.64 -5.32
CA ALA A 55 -0.65 -8.01 -6.65
C ALA A 55 -1.86 -7.04 -6.77
N GLY A 56 -3.03 -7.45 -6.27
CA GLY A 56 -4.20 -6.58 -6.19
C GLY A 56 -3.95 -5.33 -5.35
N GLN A 57 -3.31 -5.49 -4.19
CA GLN A 57 -2.96 -4.37 -3.32
C GLN A 57 -1.94 -3.42 -3.98
N GLY A 58 -0.96 -3.94 -4.73
CA GLY A 58 -0.04 -3.11 -5.52
C GLY A 58 -0.76 -2.22 -6.54
N SER A 59 -1.75 -2.78 -7.25
CA SER A 59 -2.57 -2.00 -8.19
C SER A 59 -3.43 -0.93 -7.48
N HIS A 60 -3.90 -1.22 -6.26
CA HIS A 60 -4.66 -0.28 -5.46
C HIS A 60 -3.78 0.88 -4.97
N ILE A 61 -2.56 0.58 -4.51
CA ILE A 61 -1.57 1.58 -4.11
C ILE A 61 -1.22 2.49 -5.28
N ALA A 62 -0.92 1.93 -6.45
CA ALA A 62 -0.60 2.72 -7.65
C ALA A 62 -1.74 3.67 -8.04
N ARG A 63 -3.00 3.23 -7.93
CA ARG A 63 -4.17 4.10 -8.17
C ARG A 63 -4.28 5.20 -7.12
N ILE A 64 -4.02 4.90 -5.84
CA ILE A 64 -4.04 5.92 -4.79
C ILE A 64 -2.94 6.95 -5.03
N GLU A 65 -1.73 6.52 -5.38
CA GLU A 65 -0.61 7.42 -5.73
C GLU A 65 -0.97 8.33 -6.91
N GLU A 66 -1.61 7.80 -7.96
CA GLU A 66 -2.10 8.59 -9.09
C GLU A 66 -3.15 9.62 -8.66
N GLN A 67 -4.11 9.23 -7.81
CA GLN A 67 -5.13 10.13 -7.30
C GLN A 67 -4.53 11.24 -6.42
N ILE A 68 -3.52 10.93 -5.61
CA ILE A 68 -2.79 11.91 -4.80
C ILE A 68 -2.06 12.90 -5.71
N GLY A 69 -1.38 12.42 -6.76
CA GLY A 69 -0.73 13.29 -7.75
C GLY A 69 -1.71 14.27 -8.40
N GLN A 70 -2.84 13.77 -8.90
CA GLN A 70 -3.88 14.62 -9.49
C GLN A 70 -4.47 15.64 -8.52
N LEU A 71 -4.59 15.28 -7.24
CA LEU A 71 -5.06 16.23 -6.21
C LEU A 71 -4.00 17.28 -5.90
N SER A 72 -2.72 16.90 -5.88
CA SER A 72 -1.61 17.84 -5.71
C SER A 72 -1.56 18.85 -6.86
N ASP A 73 -1.66 18.39 -8.11
CA ASP A 73 -1.67 19.25 -9.29
C ASP A 73 -2.85 20.22 -9.27
N ARG A 74 -4.03 19.76 -8.83
CA ARG A 74 -5.20 20.63 -8.67
C ARG A 74 -5.02 21.65 -7.55
N GLN A 75 -4.38 21.27 -6.45
CA GLN A 75 -4.09 22.20 -5.36
C GLN A 75 -3.14 23.28 -5.83
N GLU A 76 -2.07 22.91 -6.54
CA GLU A 76 -1.14 23.87 -7.14
C GLU A 76 -1.84 24.80 -8.12
N GLN A 77 -2.72 24.28 -8.99
CA GLN A 77 -3.54 25.12 -9.87
C GLN A 77 -4.48 26.06 -9.12
N ILE A 78 -5.08 25.63 -8.00
CA ILE A 78 -5.96 26.49 -7.19
C ILE A 78 -5.13 27.59 -6.51
N ASP A 79 -3.96 27.25 -5.99
CA ASP A 79 -3.05 28.20 -5.34
C ASP A 79 -2.51 29.21 -6.37
N GLU A 80 -2.17 28.78 -7.60
CA GLU A 80 -1.77 29.66 -8.70
C GLU A 80 -2.92 30.53 -9.24
N GLN A 81 -4.15 29.99 -9.23
CA GLN A 81 -5.32 30.68 -9.77
C GLN A 81 -6.07 31.51 -8.75
N ASP A 82 -5.63 31.63 -7.49
CA ASP A 82 -6.28 32.48 -6.49
C ASP A 82 -6.11 33.97 -6.89
N PRO A 83 -7.07 34.57 -7.63
CA PRO A 83 -6.91 35.90 -8.23
C PRO A 83 -6.90 36.97 -7.14
N THR A 84 -7.51 36.65 -6.00
CA THR A 84 -7.55 37.48 -4.81
C THR A 84 -6.16 37.62 -4.20
N SER A 85 -5.35 36.55 -4.15
CA SER A 85 -3.98 36.62 -3.61
C SER A 85 -3.06 37.53 -4.46
N GLN A 86 -3.18 37.44 -5.78
CA GLN A 86 -2.43 38.28 -6.72
C GLN A 86 -2.90 39.74 -6.67
N SER A 87 -4.22 39.98 -6.59
CA SER A 87 -4.81 41.32 -6.44
C SER A 87 -4.39 42.02 -5.14
N TYR A 88 -4.29 41.29 -4.02
CA TYR A 88 -3.78 41.85 -2.76
C TYR A 88 -2.29 42.18 -2.82
N SER A 89 -1.49 41.35 -3.49
CA SER A 89 -0.04 41.58 -3.63
C SER A 89 0.24 42.82 -4.48
N GLU A 90 -0.46 42.99 -5.60
CA GLU A 90 -0.41 44.20 -6.44
C GLU A 90 -0.89 45.45 -5.69
N ALA A 91 -1.96 45.32 -4.90
CA ALA A 91 -2.48 46.40 -4.07
C ALA A 91 -1.47 46.87 -3.01
N ILE A 92 -0.70 45.95 -2.41
CA ILE A 92 0.35 46.28 -1.43
C ILE A 92 1.50 47.03 -2.10
N GLU A 93 1.94 46.62 -3.30
CA GLU A 93 2.96 47.38 -4.06
C GLU A 93 2.50 48.80 -4.42
N LEU A 94 1.21 48.96 -4.78
CA LEU A 94 0.62 50.27 -5.03
C LEU A 94 0.58 51.15 -3.77
N ILE A 95 0.23 50.57 -2.61
CA ILE A 95 0.28 51.28 -1.31
C ILE A 95 1.71 51.75 -1.02
N GLN A 96 2.71 50.88 -1.20
CA GLN A 96 4.13 51.23 -1.00
C GLN A 96 4.59 52.34 -1.96
N SER A 97 3.99 52.41 -3.15
CA SER A 97 4.22 53.49 -4.13
C SER A 97 3.45 54.78 -3.82
N GLY A 98 2.67 54.81 -2.72
CA GLY A 98 1.89 55.98 -2.28
C GLY A 98 0.51 56.12 -2.93
N ALA A 99 -0.03 55.05 -3.51
CA ALA A 99 -1.36 55.08 -4.11
C ALA A 99 -2.47 55.35 -3.07
N SER A 100 -3.55 55.98 -3.52
CA SER A 100 -4.70 56.32 -2.67
C SER A 100 -5.76 55.20 -2.63
N VAL A 101 -6.63 55.20 -1.61
CA VAL A 101 -7.72 54.22 -1.46
C VAL A 101 -8.60 54.14 -2.71
N ASP A 102 -8.84 55.26 -3.41
CA ASP A 102 -9.63 55.29 -4.65
C ASP A 102 -8.92 54.66 -5.86
N GLU A 103 -7.59 54.54 -5.84
CA GLU A 103 -6.83 53.83 -6.87
C GLU A 103 -6.87 52.33 -6.62
N LEU A 104 -6.73 51.87 -5.37
CA LEU A 104 -6.92 50.47 -5.00
C LEU A 104 -8.32 49.97 -5.35
N VAL A 105 -9.37 50.76 -5.10
CA VAL A 105 -10.75 50.41 -5.47
C VAL A 105 -10.93 50.29 -6.98
N ARG A 106 -10.24 51.11 -7.78
CA ARG A 106 -10.26 51.01 -9.24
C ARG A 106 -9.56 49.76 -9.77
N HIS A 107 -8.62 49.20 -9.01
CA HIS A 107 -7.93 47.95 -9.32
C HIS A 107 -8.69 46.68 -8.89
N GLY A 108 -9.93 46.80 -8.42
CA GLY A 108 -10.82 45.66 -8.19
C GLY A 108 -11.04 45.30 -6.72
N LEU A 109 -10.47 46.06 -5.77
CA LEU A 109 -10.73 45.88 -4.34
C LEU A 109 -12.03 46.55 -3.91
N ARG A 110 -12.73 45.97 -2.92
CA ARG A 110 -13.82 46.68 -2.26
C ARG A 110 -13.25 47.82 -1.42
N ARG A 111 -14.05 48.86 -1.23
CA ARG A 111 -13.61 50.02 -0.44
C ARG A 111 -13.20 49.64 0.98
N GLU A 112 -13.95 48.73 1.61
CA GLU A 112 -13.63 48.21 2.94
C GLU A 112 -12.28 47.47 2.99
N GLU A 113 -11.94 46.72 1.95
CA GLU A 113 -10.68 45.97 1.84
C GLU A 113 -9.50 46.90 1.57
N ALA A 114 -9.66 47.88 0.68
CA ALA A 114 -8.64 48.90 0.40
C ALA A 114 -8.32 49.74 1.65
N GLU A 115 -9.33 50.13 2.43
CA GLU A 115 -9.13 50.87 3.68
C GLU A 115 -8.41 50.03 4.74
N LEU A 116 -8.69 48.72 4.83
CA LEU A 116 -8.01 47.81 5.75
C LEU A 116 -6.53 47.64 5.38
N LEU A 117 -6.23 47.39 4.10
CA LEU A 117 -4.86 47.21 3.62
C LEU A 117 -4.03 48.48 3.77
N MET A 118 -4.63 49.65 3.50
CA MET A 118 -3.97 50.95 3.70
C MET A 118 -3.58 51.16 5.17
N ARG A 119 -4.40 50.73 6.12
CA ARG A 119 -4.08 50.81 7.55
C ARG A 119 -3.02 49.80 7.99
N LEU A 120 -3.01 48.61 7.39
CA LEU A 120 -2.08 47.55 7.77
C LEU A 120 -0.68 47.74 7.16
N HIS A 121 -0.61 48.21 5.91
CA HIS A 121 0.62 48.30 5.13
C HIS A 121 1.08 49.73 4.82
N GLY A 122 0.19 50.74 4.90
CA GLY A 122 0.53 52.14 4.62
C GLY A 122 1.40 52.82 5.68
N GLU A 123 1.47 52.27 6.90
CA GLU A 123 2.36 52.79 7.95
C GLU A 123 3.81 52.27 7.87
N GLN A 124 4.06 51.22 7.06
CA GLN A 124 5.42 50.69 6.86
C GLN A 124 6.25 51.48 5.84
N SER A 125 5.64 52.40 5.06
CA SER A 125 6.32 53.19 4.02
C SER A 125 6.62 54.64 4.43
N LEU A 126 6.41 55.01 5.70
CA LEU A 126 6.56 56.37 6.23
C LEU A 126 7.82 56.56 7.10
N ASP A 127 8.78 55.63 7.03
CA ASP A 127 10.11 55.73 7.64
C ASP A 127 11.22 55.84 6.57
#